data_AF-A0A4P8XLM4-F1
#
_entry.id   AF-A0A4P8XLM4-F1
#
_cell.length_a   1.000
_cell.length_b   1.000
_cell.length_c   1.000
_cell.angle_alpha   90.00
_cell.angle_beta   90.00
_cell.angle_gamma   90.00
#
_symmetry.space_group_name_H-M   'P 1'
#
loop_
_entity.id
_entity.type
_entity.pdbx_description
1 polymer ?
#
loop_
_entity_poly.entity_id
_entity_poly.type
_entity_poly.pdbx_seq_one_letter_code
_entity_poly.pdbx_strand_id
1 'polypeptide(L)'
;MSFMKPSLIQAYGSYEIPDMIQRLFQLSHSLAAQGIDMSMIGFRMEDSYFAYSITPPDLIPFASTGGNGIHFGFLTEFGRISRLEEASIVCVTPTDNPPIRLMARNLQEFLDLIVSVHHVETLERWWAYKGLNQPPWEEEAWADDTPLWLQEHHQVIQEALKQHFGAAPRPVLPYFQEILLERQQNCAIDTSDGLGIAGSPAASAGRYPFRDGCPEDEAELQRMSAFFMTSCLEEKLAMLRDLNFRYVHDAMGPPSPVFELMQQFLLSLGLQAEADRMFVIDRF
;
A
#
# COMPACT_ATOMS: atom_id res chain seq x y z
N MET A 1 18.49 -4.03 19.20
CA MET A 1 18.72 -2.83 18.38
C MET A 1 17.46 -2.61 17.54
N SER A 2 16.94 -1.39 17.45
CA SER A 2 15.87 -1.09 16.50
C SER A 2 16.45 -1.14 15.09
N PHE A 3 15.89 -1.98 14.21
CA PHE A 3 16.26 -2.02 12.80
C PHE A 3 15.62 -0.88 11.99
N MET A 4 14.65 -0.17 12.58
CA MET A 4 13.89 0.91 11.94
C MET A 4 14.47 2.27 12.32
N LYS A 5 14.59 3.15 11.33
CA LYS A 5 14.97 4.56 11.48
C LYS A 5 13.83 5.39 12.08
N PRO A 6 14.14 6.56 12.67
CA PRO A 6 13.13 7.43 13.27
C PRO A 6 12.00 7.84 12.31
N SER A 7 12.29 8.04 11.02
CA SER A 7 11.27 8.42 10.02
C SER A 7 10.19 7.36 9.88
N LEU A 8 10.57 6.08 9.83
CA LEU A 8 9.62 4.99 9.77
C LEU A 8 8.82 4.87 11.07
N ILE A 9 9.48 4.93 12.23
CA ILE A 9 8.80 4.89 13.54
C ILE A 9 7.76 6.01 13.65
N GLN A 10 8.10 7.22 13.20
CA GLN A 10 7.18 8.35 13.17
C GLN A 10 5.99 8.09 12.23
N ALA A 11 6.20 7.45 11.09
CA ALA A 11 5.14 7.13 10.14
C ALA A 11 4.09 6.14 10.69
N TYR A 12 4.49 5.24 11.60
CA TYR A 12 3.55 4.40 12.35
C TYR A 12 2.66 5.23 13.30
N GLY A 13 3.06 6.44 13.67
CA GLY A 13 2.26 7.35 14.49
C GLY A 13 1.87 6.72 15.83
N SER A 14 0.56 6.60 16.08
CA SER A 14 0.03 5.99 17.30
C SER A 14 -0.10 4.46 17.24
N TYR A 15 0.18 3.84 16.10
CA TYR A 15 0.08 2.39 15.96
C TYR A 15 1.24 1.69 16.67
N GLU A 16 0.91 0.59 17.35
CA GLU A 16 1.93 -0.39 17.74
C GLU A 16 2.51 -1.03 16.48
N ILE A 17 3.83 -1.11 16.40
CA ILE A 17 4.51 -1.77 15.28
C ILE A 17 4.36 -3.28 15.45
N PRO A 18 3.74 -4.01 14.50
CA PRO A 18 3.48 -5.42 14.67
C PRO A 18 4.75 -6.22 14.96
N ASP A 19 4.66 -7.18 15.89
CA ASP A 19 5.76 -8.11 16.20
C ASP A 19 6.27 -8.83 14.94
N MET A 20 5.36 -9.12 14.00
CA MET A 20 5.69 -9.74 12.73
C MET A 20 6.63 -8.87 11.88
N ILE A 21 6.47 -7.55 11.88
CA ILE A 21 7.39 -6.62 11.19
C ILE A 21 8.78 -6.68 11.83
N GLN A 22 8.86 -6.66 13.17
CA GLN A 22 10.14 -6.73 13.87
C GLN A 22 10.87 -8.05 13.56
N ARG A 23 10.13 -9.16 13.52
CA ARG A 23 10.65 -10.48 13.18
C ARG A 23 11.08 -10.57 11.71
N LEU A 24 10.38 -9.90 10.80
CA LEU A 24 10.79 -9.82 9.39
C LEU A 24 12.11 -9.07 9.22
N PHE A 25 12.33 -7.97 9.94
CA PHE A 25 13.65 -7.30 9.98
C PHE A 25 14.74 -8.22 10.52
N GLN A 26 14.46 -8.96 11.60
CA GLN A 26 15.41 -9.92 12.16
C GLN A 26 15.76 -11.02 11.14
N LEU A 27 14.76 -11.56 10.46
CA LEU A 27 14.97 -12.55 9.41
C LEU A 27 15.82 -11.97 8.27
N SER A 28 15.44 -10.81 7.74
CA SER A 28 16.17 -10.12 6.67
C SER A 28 17.64 -9.91 7.02
N HIS A 29 17.92 -9.44 8.24
CA HIS A 29 19.29 -9.26 8.73
C HIS A 29 20.05 -10.59 8.87
N SER A 30 19.39 -11.64 9.38
CA SER A 30 19.99 -12.96 9.53
C SER A 30 20.34 -13.64 8.21
N LEU A 31 19.52 -13.43 7.17
CA LEU A 31 19.78 -13.89 5.81
C LEU A 31 20.90 -13.07 5.16
N ALA A 32 20.91 -11.75 5.34
CA ALA A 32 21.94 -10.88 4.81
C ALA A 32 23.34 -11.23 5.36
N ALA A 33 23.44 -11.64 6.62
CA ALA A 33 24.68 -12.15 7.21
C ALA A 33 25.21 -13.43 6.55
N GLN A 34 24.35 -14.15 5.81
CA GLN A 34 24.69 -15.34 5.02
C GLN A 34 24.89 -15.01 3.52
N GLY A 35 24.82 -13.74 3.14
CA GLY A 35 24.90 -13.31 1.73
C GLY A 35 23.60 -13.50 0.94
N ILE A 36 22.47 -13.71 1.63
CA ILE A 36 21.14 -13.89 1.02
C ILE A 36 20.31 -12.63 1.28
N ASP A 37 19.83 -11.98 0.22
CA ASP A 37 18.99 -10.78 0.33
C ASP A 37 17.55 -11.12 -0.03
N MET A 38 16.58 -10.70 0.78
CA MET A 38 15.16 -10.91 0.49
C MET A 38 14.67 -10.12 -0.73
N SER A 39 15.42 -9.11 -1.19
CA SER A 39 15.18 -8.46 -2.48
C SER A 39 15.29 -9.43 -3.67
N MET A 40 15.95 -10.59 -3.51
CA MET A 40 16.01 -11.65 -4.53
C MET A 40 14.65 -12.26 -4.86
N ILE A 41 13.67 -12.13 -3.98
CA ILE A 41 12.28 -12.51 -4.24
C ILE A 41 11.36 -11.29 -4.45
N GLY A 42 11.93 -10.09 -4.56
CA GLY A 42 11.16 -8.86 -4.65
C GLY A 42 10.49 -8.45 -3.33
N PHE A 43 11.05 -8.84 -2.19
CA PHE A 43 10.51 -8.50 -0.88
C PHE A 43 11.59 -7.92 0.04
N ARG A 44 11.81 -6.61 -0.04
CA ARG A 44 12.78 -5.90 0.78
C ARG A 44 12.08 -5.12 1.88
N MET A 45 12.48 -5.34 3.13
CA MET A 45 12.01 -4.52 4.25
C MET A 45 12.56 -3.10 4.13
N GLU A 46 11.70 -2.10 4.25
CA GLU A 46 12.12 -0.69 4.21
C GLU A 46 12.38 -0.20 5.64
N ASP A 47 13.60 0.26 5.92
CA ASP A 47 14.01 0.70 7.27
C ASP A 47 13.76 2.20 7.54
N SER A 48 13.47 2.98 6.49
CA SER A 48 13.04 4.38 6.52
C SER A 48 11.64 4.51 5.94
N TYR A 49 10.94 5.61 6.27
CA TYR A 49 9.67 5.90 5.63
C TYR A 49 9.89 6.17 4.13
N PHE A 50 9.18 5.42 3.30
CA PHE A 50 9.29 5.47 1.85
C PHE A 50 7.90 5.52 1.23
N ALA A 51 7.55 6.65 0.63
CA ALA A 51 6.28 6.86 -0.06
C ALA A 51 6.48 7.72 -1.31
N TYR A 52 5.68 7.46 -2.34
CA TYR A 52 5.56 8.34 -3.49
C TYR A 52 4.36 9.26 -3.31
N SER A 53 4.28 10.32 -4.11
CA SER A 53 3.15 11.26 -4.10
C SER A 53 1.79 10.59 -4.33
N ILE A 54 1.77 9.46 -5.04
CA ILE A 54 0.55 8.67 -5.29
C ILE A 54 0.17 7.74 -4.13
N THR A 55 1.06 7.54 -3.16
CA THR A 55 0.80 6.71 -1.98
C THR A 55 -0.28 7.37 -1.13
N PRO A 56 -1.40 6.69 -0.82
CA PRO A 56 -2.46 7.27 0.01
C PRO A 56 -1.95 7.68 1.39
N PRO A 57 -2.46 8.78 1.97
CA PRO A 57 -2.02 9.27 3.28
C PRO A 57 -2.39 8.31 4.44
N ASP A 58 -3.38 7.45 4.20
CA ASP A 58 -3.81 6.39 5.12
C ASP A 58 -3.09 5.05 4.89
N LEU A 59 -1.99 5.05 4.12
CA LEU A 59 -1.11 3.91 3.96
C LEU A 59 0.17 4.08 4.78
N ILE A 60 0.61 3.02 5.47
CA ILE A 60 1.92 2.95 6.13
C ILE A 60 2.79 1.91 5.41
N PRO A 61 3.74 2.33 4.56
CA PRO A 61 4.65 1.43 3.87
C PRO A 61 5.58 0.69 4.83
N PHE A 62 5.86 -0.58 4.54
CA PHE A 62 6.78 -1.41 5.34
C PHE A 62 7.77 -2.23 4.49
N ALA A 63 7.51 -2.42 3.21
CA ALA A 63 8.38 -3.17 2.31
C ALA A 63 8.27 -2.64 0.88
N SER A 64 9.27 -2.95 0.06
CA SER A 64 9.28 -2.66 -1.37
C SER A 64 9.82 -3.83 -2.18
N THR A 65 9.66 -3.77 -3.50
CA THR A 65 10.31 -4.75 -4.39
C THR A 65 11.74 -4.37 -4.74
N GLY A 66 12.11 -3.11 -4.47
CA GLY A 66 13.39 -2.54 -4.83
C GLY A 66 13.51 -2.05 -6.27
N GLY A 67 12.48 -2.24 -7.09
CA GLY A 67 12.38 -1.73 -8.47
C GLY A 67 11.16 -0.83 -8.66
N ASN A 68 11.26 0.14 -9.58
CA ASN A 68 10.14 0.97 -10.08
C ASN A 68 9.30 1.69 -9.02
N GLY A 69 9.79 1.81 -7.79
CA GLY A 69 9.06 2.41 -6.68
C GLY A 69 7.90 1.56 -6.13
N ILE A 70 7.81 0.28 -6.48
CA ILE A 70 6.73 -0.61 -6.04
C ILE A 70 6.90 -0.90 -4.55
N HIS A 71 5.85 -0.63 -3.77
CA HIS A 71 5.88 -0.82 -2.32
C HIS A 71 4.57 -1.33 -1.73
N PHE A 72 4.68 -1.96 -0.56
CA PHE A 72 3.60 -2.55 0.19
C PHE A 72 3.40 -1.80 1.49
N GLY A 73 2.14 -1.59 1.87
CA GLY A 73 1.80 -0.89 3.10
C GLY A 73 0.52 -1.39 3.75
N PHE A 74 0.38 -1.05 5.03
CA PHE A 74 -0.84 -1.26 5.80
C PHE A 74 -1.86 -0.17 5.47
N LEU A 75 -3.06 -0.57 5.06
CA LEU A 75 -4.18 0.33 4.84
C LEU A 75 -4.89 0.60 6.17
N THR A 76 -4.71 1.80 6.71
CA THR A 76 -5.21 2.17 8.05
C THR A 76 -6.67 2.62 8.07
N GLU A 77 -7.26 2.83 6.89
CA GLU A 77 -8.62 3.36 6.72
C GLU A 77 -8.82 4.68 7.49
N PHE A 78 -7.85 5.59 7.39
CA PHE A 78 -7.82 6.87 8.11
C PHE A 78 -8.03 6.69 9.61
N GLY A 79 -7.24 5.81 10.24
CA GLY A 79 -7.32 5.59 11.69
C GLY A 79 -8.49 4.72 12.17
N ARG A 80 -9.33 4.19 11.27
CA ARG A 80 -10.47 3.33 11.65
C ARG A 80 -10.03 1.96 12.12
N ILE A 81 -8.89 1.45 11.64
CA ILE A 81 -8.31 0.21 12.14
C ILE A 81 -7.55 0.51 13.43
N SER A 82 -7.70 -0.34 14.44
CA SER A 82 -7.04 -0.14 15.74
C SER A 82 -5.69 -0.85 15.85
N ARG A 83 -5.50 -1.93 15.08
CA ARG A 83 -4.30 -2.79 15.11
C ARG A 83 -3.85 -3.10 13.70
N LEU A 84 -2.56 -2.89 13.40
CA LEU A 84 -2.04 -3.09 12.05
C LEU A 84 -2.00 -4.57 11.63
N GLU A 85 -2.07 -5.50 12.58
CA GLU A 85 -2.25 -6.93 12.30
C GLU A 85 -3.57 -7.25 11.60
N GLU A 86 -4.57 -6.36 11.72
CA GLU A 86 -5.87 -6.47 11.07
C GLU A 86 -5.96 -5.61 9.80
N ALA A 87 -4.93 -4.81 9.50
CA ALA A 87 -4.93 -3.92 8.36
C ALA A 87 -4.66 -4.69 7.07
N SER A 88 -5.49 -4.43 6.05
CA SER A 88 -5.26 -4.92 4.70
C SER A 88 -3.91 -4.46 4.17
N ILE A 89 -3.28 -5.32 3.38
CA ILE A 89 -2.05 -5.02 2.68
C ILE A 89 -2.39 -4.53 1.28
N VAL A 90 -1.82 -3.38 0.92
CA VAL A 90 -1.98 -2.76 -0.39
C VAL A 90 -0.62 -2.66 -1.05
N CYS A 91 -0.58 -2.92 -2.36
CA CYS A 91 0.55 -2.65 -3.22
C CYS A 91 0.31 -1.34 -3.97
N VAL A 92 1.33 -0.48 -4.00
CA VAL A 92 1.39 0.74 -4.80
C VAL A 92 2.44 0.53 -5.90
N THR A 93 2.00 0.65 -7.15
CA THR A 93 2.82 0.59 -8.36
C THR A 93 2.69 1.93 -9.08
N PRO A 94 3.59 2.90 -8.83
CA PRO A 94 3.40 4.28 -9.32
C PRO A 94 3.32 4.43 -10.84
N THR A 95 3.86 3.47 -11.61
CA THR A 95 3.88 3.50 -13.08
C THR A 95 2.61 2.98 -13.73
N ASP A 96 1.71 2.35 -12.98
CA ASP A 96 0.57 1.61 -13.52
C ASP A 96 -0.75 2.36 -13.33
N ASN A 97 -1.76 1.95 -14.10
CA ASN A 97 -3.11 2.49 -13.97
C ASN A 97 -4.15 1.36 -13.92
N PRO A 98 -4.87 1.15 -12.80
CA PRO A 98 -4.76 1.89 -11.54
C PRO A 98 -3.42 1.59 -10.81
N PRO A 99 -2.86 2.57 -10.06
CA PRO A 99 -1.57 2.42 -9.38
C PRO A 99 -1.69 1.66 -8.05
N ILE A 100 -2.90 1.41 -7.55
CA ILE A 100 -3.13 0.85 -6.23
C ILE A 100 -3.89 -0.46 -6.33
N ARG A 101 -3.44 -1.46 -5.56
CA ARG A 101 -3.98 -2.83 -5.60
C ARG A 101 -4.11 -3.39 -4.20
N LEU A 102 -5.32 -3.85 -3.85
CA LEU A 102 -5.55 -4.61 -2.62
C LEU A 102 -4.90 -6.01 -2.78
N MET A 103 -3.94 -6.33 -1.92
CA MET A 103 -3.16 -7.57 -1.99
C MET A 103 -3.61 -8.62 -0.99
N ALA A 104 -3.90 -8.25 0.25
CA ALA A 104 -4.31 -9.21 1.27
C ALA A 104 -5.13 -8.54 2.37
N ARG A 105 -5.84 -9.35 3.16
CA ARG A 105 -6.60 -8.88 4.34
C ARG A 105 -5.73 -8.49 5.52
N ASN A 106 -4.51 -9.05 5.61
CA ASN A 106 -3.56 -8.81 6.68
C ASN A 106 -2.15 -9.28 6.26
N LEU A 107 -1.15 -8.97 7.09
CA LEU A 107 0.25 -9.30 6.82
C LEU A 107 0.49 -10.82 6.74
N GLN A 108 -0.19 -11.64 7.55
CA GLN A 108 -0.02 -13.10 7.50
C GLN A 108 -0.47 -13.66 6.15
N GLU A 109 -1.67 -13.27 5.70
CA GLU A 109 -2.18 -13.69 4.40
C GLU A 109 -1.34 -13.15 3.24
N PHE A 110 -0.69 -12.00 3.40
CA PHE A 110 0.28 -11.50 2.44
C PHE A 110 1.53 -12.38 2.38
N LEU A 111 2.06 -12.83 3.52
CA LEU A 111 3.20 -13.78 3.55
C LEU A 111 2.83 -15.12 2.89
N ASP A 112 1.60 -15.59 3.06
CA ASP A 112 1.07 -16.77 2.36
C ASP A 112 1.13 -16.59 0.83
N LEU A 113 0.77 -15.40 0.33
CA LEU A 113 0.89 -15.06 -1.09
C LEU A 113 2.35 -14.98 -1.56
N ILE A 114 3.25 -14.41 -0.76
CA ILE A 114 4.68 -14.32 -1.09
C ILE A 114 5.26 -15.72 -1.30
N VAL A 115 4.95 -16.69 -0.43
CA VAL A 115 5.43 -18.07 -0.59
C VAL A 115 4.68 -18.87 -1.66
N SER A 116 3.67 -18.28 -2.30
CA SER A 116 2.92 -18.86 -3.42
C SER A 116 3.48 -18.50 -4.79
N VAL A 117 4.41 -17.55 -4.86
CA VAL A 117 5.01 -17.06 -6.11
C VAL A 117 6.53 -17.07 -6.02
N HIS A 118 7.19 -17.01 -7.17
CA HIS A 118 8.65 -16.93 -7.25
C HIS A 118 9.20 -15.53 -6.95
N HIS A 119 8.44 -14.51 -7.33
CA HIS A 119 8.81 -13.12 -7.13
C HIS A 119 7.56 -12.31 -6.78
N VAL A 120 7.63 -11.43 -5.79
CA VAL A 120 6.45 -10.73 -5.28
C VAL A 120 5.80 -9.82 -6.33
N GLU A 121 6.56 -9.27 -7.28
CA GLU A 121 5.98 -8.52 -8.42
C GLU A 121 5.04 -9.36 -9.30
N THR A 122 5.12 -10.68 -9.25
CA THR A 122 4.13 -11.56 -9.89
C THR A 122 2.72 -11.32 -9.35
N LEU A 123 2.59 -11.01 -8.05
CA LEU A 123 1.29 -10.71 -7.43
C LEU A 123 0.62 -9.49 -8.08
N GLU A 124 1.41 -8.45 -8.40
CA GLU A 124 0.93 -7.27 -9.12
C GLU A 124 0.38 -7.66 -10.50
N ARG A 125 1.15 -8.42 -11.28
CA ARG A 125 0.75 -8.89 -12.61
C ARG A 125 -0.51 -9.74 -12.58
N TRP A 126 -0.62 -10.63 -11.60
CA TRP A 126 -1.77 -11.53 -11.43
C TRP A 126 -3.00 -10.79 -10.94
N TRP A 127 -2.84 -9.72 -10.16
CA TRP A 127 -3.95 -8.87 -9.77
C TRP A 127 -4.63 -8.24 -11.00
N ALA A 128 -3.85 -7.86 -12.02
CA ALA A 128 -4.39 -7.35 -13.29
C ALA A 128 -4.91 -8.44 -14.24
N TYR A 129 -4.65 -9.71 -13.94
CA TYR A 129 -4.97 -10.83 -14.80
C TYR A 129 -6.45 -11.24 -14.69
N LYS A 130 -7.14 -11.35 -15.82
CA LYS A 130 -8.58 -11.69 -15.87
C LYS A 130 -8.87 -13.18 -16.03
N GLY A 131 -7.85 -14.02 -16.17
CA GLY A 131 -8.04 -15.47 -16.25
C GLY A 131 -8.19 -16.11 -14.88
N LEU A 132 -8.72 -17.33 -14.86
CA LEU A 132 -9.02 -18.07 -13.61
C LEU A 132 -7.85 -18.96 -13.14
N ASN A 133 -6.88 -19.22 -14.01
CA ASN A 133 -5.76 -20.13 -13.75
C ASN A 133 -4.44 -19.39 -13.82
N GLN A 134 -3.44 -19.90 -13.09
CA GLN A 134 -2.08 -19.42 -13.14
C GLN A 134 -1.57 -19.34 -14.60
N PRO A 135 -0.93 -18.24 -15.00
CA PRO A 135 -0.40 -18.13 -16.34
C PRO A 135 0.76 -19.12 -16.56
N PRO A 136 0.69 -20.03 -17.54
CA PRO A 136 1.68 -21.10 -17.72
C PRO A 136 3.08 -20.57 -18.07
N TRP A 137 3.15 -19.39 -18.70
CA TRP A 137 4.42 -18.78 -19.12
C TRP A 137 5.31 -18.31 -17.97
N GLU A 138 4.81 -18.24 -16.74
CA GLU A 138 5.63 -17.77 -15.61
C GLU A 138 6.49 -18.86 -14.99
N GLU A 139 5.98 -20.08 -14.87
CA GLU A 139 6.79 -21.21 -14.41
C GLU A 139 7.87 -21.54 -15.44
N GLU A 140 7.53 -21.50 -16.72
CA GLU A 140 8.46 -21.71 -17.83
C GLU A 140 9.55 -20.63 -17.85
N ALA A 141 9.18 -19.35 -17.76
CA ALA A 141 10.16 -18.25 -17.74
C ALA A 141 11.08 -18.30 -16.52
N TRP A 142 10.55 -18.63 -15.34
CA TRP A 142 11.38 -18.74 -14.13
C TRP A 142 12.39 -19.89 -14.23
N ALA A 143 11.95 -21.06 -14.73
CA ALA A 143 12.80 -22.23 -14.86
C ALA A 143 13.93 -22.05 -15.89
N ASP A 144 13.65 -21.37 -17.00
CA ASP A 144 14.60 -21.20 -18.10
C ASP A 144 15.61 -20.06 -17.85
N ASP A 145 15.18 -18.96 -17.22
CA ASP A 145 16.00 -17.73 -17.12
C ASP A 145 16.73 -17.55 -15.78
N THR A 146 16.42 -18.36 -14.76
CA THR A 146 16.95 -18.15 -13.40
C THR A 146 18.19 -19.00 -13.11
N PRO A 147 19.36 -18.40 -12.79
CA PRO A 147 20.55 -19.16 -12.40
C PRO A 147 20.33 -20.03 -11.16
N LEU A 148 20.97 -21.21 -11.12
CA LEU A 148 20.81 -22.18 -10.02
C LEU A 148 21.03 -21.58 -8.63
N TRP A 149 22.06 -20.74 -8.45
CA TRP A 149 22.35 -20.11 -7.16
C TRP A 149 21.19 -19.20 -6.68
N LEU A 150 20.48 -18.55 -7.61
CA LEU A 150 19.33 -17.71 -7.28
C LEU A 150 18.11 -18.57 -6.92
N GLN A 151 17.93 -19.72 -7.58
CA GLN A 151 16.90 -20.70 -7.21
C GLN A 151 17.14 -21.26 -5.80
N GLU A 152 18.39 -21.58 -5.46
CA GLU A 152 18.78 -22.04 -4.11
C GLU A 152 18.50 -20.98 -3.06
N HIS A 153 18.92 -19.73 -3.28
CA HIS A 153 18.65 -18.61 -2.37
C HIS A 153 17.15 -18.35 -2.21
N HIS A 154 16.39 -18.36 -3.31
CA HIS A 154 14.94 -18.25 -3.29
C HIS A 154 14.30 -19.33 -2.41
N GLN A 155 14.74 -20.59 -2.54
CA GLN A 155 14.24 -21.69 -1.71
C GLN A 155 14.56 -21.49 -0.23
N VAL A 156 15.76 -21.00 0.12
CA VAL A 156 16.12 -20.67 1.51
C VAL A 156 15.19 -19.60 2.06
N ILE A 157 14.93 -18.53 1.31
CA ILE A 157 14.05 -17.44 1.74
C ILE A 157 12.62 -17.96 1.96
N GLN A 158 12.07 -18.71 1.00
CA GLN A 158 10.73 -19.27 1.14
C GLN A 158 10.60 -20.22 2.33
N GLU A 159 11.59 -21.09 2.55
CA GLU A 159 11.58 -22.02 3.68
C GLU A 159 11.68 -21.26 5.01
N ALA A 160 12.51 -20.21 5.08
CA ALA A 160 12.59 -19.38 6.27
C ALA A 160 11.25 -18.67 6.56
N LEU A 161 10.54 -18.17 5.54
CA LEU A 161 9.22 -17.59 5.71
C LEU A 161 8.21 -18.62 6.26
N LYS A 162 8.22 -19.85 5.73
CA LYS A 162 7.39 -20.96 6.21
C LYS A 162 7.71 -21.32 7.67
N GLN A 163 8.99 -21.48 8.00
CA GLN A 163 9.43 -21.91 9.33
C GLN A 163 9.21 -20.85 10.41
N HIS A 164 9.55 -19.60 10.12
CA HIS A 164 9.46 -18.52 11.10
C HIS A 164 8.05 -17.96 11.21
N PHE A 165 7.28 -17.87 10.12
CA PHE A 165 5.99 -17.19 10.11
C PHE A 165 4.80 -18.12 9.87
N GLY A 166 5.04 -19.42 9.69
CA GLY A 166 3.96 -20.37 9.36
C GLY A 166 3.29 -20.06 8.01
N ALA A 167 3.97 -19.31 7.14
CA ALA A 167 3.42 -18.94 5.84
C ALA A 167 3.12 -20.20 5.02
N ALA A 168 1.94 -20.27 4.41
CA ALA A 168 1.49 -21.42 3.65
C ALA A 168 1.05 -21.01 2.24
N PRO A 169 1.51 -21.69 1.17
CA PRO A 169 1.07 -21.36 -0.18
C PRO A 169 -0.45 -21.45 -0.33
N ARG A 170 -1.02 -20.55 -1.13
CA ARG A 170 -2.46 -20.48 -1.40
C ARG A 170 -2.76 -20.15 -2.87
N PRO A 171 -3.96 -20.50 -3.39
CA PRO A 171 -4.36 -20.12 -4.74
C PRO A 171 -4.54 -18.60 -4.87
N VAL A 172 -3.58 -17.92 -5.50
CA VAL A 172 -3.52 -16.45 -5.56
C VAL A 172 -4.68 -15.83 -6.34
N LEU A 173 -4.98 -16.31 -7.55
CA LEU A 173 -6.05 -15.72 -8.39
C LEU A 173 -7.45 -15.84 -7.76
N PRO A 174 -7.88 -17.02 -7.26
CA PRO A 174 -9.13 -17.12 -6.51
C PRO A 174 -9.16 -16.22 -5.27
N TYR A 175 -8.04 -16.11 -4.56
CA TYR A 175 -7.93 -15.26 -3.39
C TYR A 175 -8.13 -13.78 -3.71
N PHE A 176 -7.51 -13.27 -4.79
CA PHE A 176 -7.72 -11.89 -5.23
C PHE A 176 -9.19 -11.60 -5.58
N GLN A 177 -9.87 -12.54 -6.25
CA GLN A 177 -11.29 -12.38 -6.56
C GLN A 177 -12.14 -12.30 -5.30
N GLU A 178 -11.83 -13.13 -4.30
CA GLU A 178 -12.52 -13.16 -3.00
C GLU A 178 -12.37 -11.81 -2.26
N ILE A 179 -11.14 -11.32 -2.07
CA ILE A 179 -10.91 -10.09 -1.30
C ILE A 179 -11.43 -8.84 -2.02
N LEU A 180 -11.41 -8.81 -3.37
CA LEU A 180 -11.96 -7.70 -4.14
C LEU A 180 -13.49 -7.66 -4.06
N LEU A 181 -14.15 -8.82 -4.10
CA LEU A 181 -15.60 -8.91 -3.92
C LEU A 181 -16.00 -8.48 -2.50
N GLU A 182 -15.29 -8.96 -1.48
CA GLU A 182 -15.51 -8.52 -0.09
C GLU A 182 -15.29 -7.03 0.06
N ARG A 183 -14.23 -6.49 -0.56
CA ARG A 183 -13.95 -5.06 -0.53
C ARG A 183 -15.11 -4.27 -1.13
N GLN A 184 -15.60 -4.68 -2.28
CA GLN A 184 -16.73 -4.04 -2.94
C GLN A 184 -18.01 -4.09 -2.09
N GLN A 185 -18.27 -5.21 -1.42
CA GLN A 185 -19.45 -5.36 -0.54
C GLN A 185 -19.38 -4.49 0.71
N ASN A 186 -18.18 -4.18 1.20
CA ASN A 186 -17.93 -3.38 2.39
C ASN A 186 -17.49 -1.94 2.06
N CYS A 187 -17.61 -1.53 0.80
CA CYS A 187 -17.29 -0.19 0.34
C CYS A 187 -18.51 0.73 0.50
N ALA A 188 -18.34 1.83 1.24
CA ALA A 188 -19.37 2.86 1.37
C ALA A 188 -19.40 3.79 0.14
N ILE A 189 -18.22 4.19 -0.35
CA ILE A 189 -18.04 5.11 -1.48
C ILE A 189 -16.80 4.71 -2.27
N ASP A 190 -16.95 4.50 -3.58
CA ASP A 190 -15.83 4.21 -4.46
C ASP A 190 -14.92 5.44 -4.66
N THR A 191 -13.60 5.20 -4.71
CA THR A 191 -12.57 6.20 -4.97
C THR A 191 -11.84 5.90 -6.27
N SER A 192 -11.21 6.93 -6.86
CA SER A 192 -10.58 6.89 -8.18
C SER A 192 -9.33 6.02 -8.23
N ASP A 193 -8.71 5.79 -7.07
CA ASP A 193 -7.59 4.86 -6.89
C ASP A 193 -8.02 3.38 -6.81
N GLY A 194 -9.32 3.10 -6.78
CA GLY A 194 -9.88 1.74 -6.76
C GLY A 194 -9.99 1.10 -5.37
N LEU A 195 -9.57 1.77 -4.29
CA LEU A 195 -9.67 1.20 -2.94
C LEU A 195 -11.05 1.37 -2.30
N GLY A 196 -11.71 2.51 -2.51
CA GLY A 196 -12.98 2.89 -1.89
C GLY A 196 -12.90 3.07 -0.37
N ILE A 197 -13.84 3.80 0.24
CA ILE A 197 -13.88 4.00 1.70
C ILE A 197 -14.64 2.86 2.35
N ALA A 198 -13.99 2.13 3.27
CA ALA A 198 -14.65 1.05 4.01
C ALA A 198 -15.76 1.59 4.91
N GLY A 199 -16.93 0.96 4.91
CA GLY A 199 -18.05 1.35 5.77
C GLY A 199 -19.39 0.78 5.31
N SER A 200 -20.47 1.15 5.99
CA SER A 200 -21.82 0.85 5.49
C SER A 200 -22.14 1.76 4.30
N PRO A 201 -22.88 1.26 3.28
CA PRO A 201 -23.31 2.08 2.15
C PRO A 201 -23.95 3.38 2.64
N ALA A 202 -23.34 4.52 2.31
CA ALA A 202 -23.82 5.80 2.77
C ALA A 202 -25.19 6.12 2.13
N ALA A 203 -26.07 6.81 2.86
CA ALA A 203 -27.37 7.23 2.34
C ALA A 203 -27.23 8.25 1.17
N SER A 204 -26.10 8.97 1.13
CA SER A 204 -25.62 9.74 -0.03
C SER A 204 -24.24 9.23 -0.43
N ALA A 205 -24.07 8.90 -1.72
CA ALA A 205 -22.77 8.58 -2.32
C ALA A 205 -22.23 9.80 -3.07
N GLY A 206 -22.29 10.98 -2.45
CA GLY A 206 -21.87 12.23 -3.07
C GLY A 206 -20.36 12.22 -3.28
N ARG A 207 -19.89 12.15 -4.53
CA ARG A 207 -18.47 12.34 -4.86
C ARG A 207 -18.19 13.80 -5.19
N TYR A 208 -17.01 14.30 -4.81
CA TYR A 208 -16.61 15.65 -5.19
C TYR A 208 -16.55 15.77 -6.72
N PRO A 209 -17.31 16.71 -7.34
CA PRO A 209 -17.35 16.86 -8.79
C PRO A 209 -16.14 17.68 -9.25
N PHE A 210 -15.06 16.96 -9.48
CA PHE A 210 -13.80 17.48 -10.00
C PHE A 210 -13.95 18.17 -11.37
N ARG A 211 -13.29 19.33 -11.54
CA ARG A 211 -13.18 19.99 -12.85
C ARG A 211 -12.13 19.34 -13.73
N ASP A 212 -12.34 19.40 -15.04
CA ASP A 212 -11.33 19.02 -16.02
C ASP A 212 -10.09 19.91 -15.89
N GLY A 213 -8.91 19.31 -16.11
CA GLY A 213 -7.63 20.02 -16.03
C GLY A 213 -7.11 20.30 -14.61
N CYS A 214 -7.81 19.84 -13.56
CA CYS A 214 -7.35 19.92 -12.17
C CYS A 214 -6.83 21.32 -11.76
N PRO A 215 -7.62 22.40 -11.93
CA PRO A 215 -7.14 23.74 -11.60
C PRO A 215 -6.90 23.87 -10.09
N GLU A 216 -5.81 24.52 -9.70
CA GLU A 216 -5.50 24.86 -8.31
C GLU A 216 -5.75 26.35 -8.03
N ASP A 217 -6.78 26.91 -8.67
CA ASP A 217 -7.19 28.30 -8.48
C ASP A 217 -8.05 28.49 -7.22
N GLU A 218 -8.12 29.73 -6.74
CA GLU A 218 -8.88 30.09 -5.53
C GLU A 218 -10.35 29.64 -5.60
N ALA A 219 -10.97 29.69 -6.77
CA ALA A 219 -12.35 29.26 -6.95
C ALA A 219 -12.52 27.75 -6.75
N GLU A 220 -11.56 26.94 -7.22
CA GLU A 220 -11.56 25.50 -6.98
C GLU A 220 -11.29 25.15 -5.52
N LEU A 221 -10.31 25.81 -4.87
CA LEU A 221 -10.02 25.59 -3.45
C LEU A 221 -11.24 25.93 -2.56
N GLN A 222 -12.00 26.97 -2.91
CA GLN A 222 -13.26 27.31 -2.24
C GLN A 222 -14.34 26.25 -2.47
N ARG A 223 -14.47 25.71 -3.68
CA ARG A 223 -15.42 24.61 -3.97
C ARG A 223 -15.07 23.34 -3.19
N MET A 224 -13.79 22.99 -3.15
CA MET A 224 -13.29 21.86 -2.36
C MET A 224 -13.64 22.04 -0.89
N SER A 225 -13.34 23.21 -0.32
CA SER A 225 -13.66 23.54 1.08
C SER A 225 -15.16 23.51 1.37
N ALA A 226 -15.98 24.07 0.47
CA ALA A 226 -17.42 24.08 0.63
C ALA A 226 -18.01 22.66 0.66
N PHE A 227 -17.59 21.79 -0.28
CA PHE A 227 -17.99 20.39 -0.26
C PHE A 227 -17.56 19.74 1.05
N PHE A 228 -16.27 19.82 1.39
CA PHE A 228 -15.72 19.20 2.59
C PHE A 228 -16.51 19.62 3.83
N MET A 229 -16.84 20.90 4.02
CA MET A 229 -17.57 21.36 5.20
C MET A 229 -19.02 20.85 5.30
N THR A 230 -19.66 20.54 4.18
CA THR A 230 -21.07 20.12 4.14
C THR A 230 -21.27 18.60 4.04
N SER A 231 -20.23 17.87 3.65
CA SER A 231 -20.31 16.43 3.38
C SER A 231 -20.20 15.56 4.62
N CYS A 232 -20.68 14.32 4.52
CA CYS A 232 -20.51 13.33 5.58
C CYS A 232 -19.05 12.85 5.69
N LEU A 233 -18.73 12.06 6.72
CA LEU A 233 -17.36 11.61 6.94
C LEU A 233 -16.84 10.75 5.78
N GLU A 234 -17.63 9.81 5.29
CA GLU A 234 -17.26 8.93 4.18
C GLU A 234 -16.94 9.72 2.91
N GLU A 235 -17.76 10.73 2.59
CA GLU A 235 -17.57 11.61 1.43
C GLU A 235 -16.30 12.47 1.56
N LYS A 236 -15.98 12.94 2.78
CA LYS A 236 -14.73 13.66 3.08
C LYS A 236 -13.50 12.78 2.87
N LEU A 237 -13.52 11.55 3.38
CA LEU A 237 -12.42 10.59 3.23
C LEU A 237 -12.25 10.17 1.77
N ALA A 238 -13.35 9.96 1.05
CA ALA A 238 -13.32 9.63 -0.37
C ALA A 238 -12.70 10.79 -1.19
N MET A 239 -13.10 12.03 -0.87
CA MET A 239 -12.50 13.22 -1.47
C MET A 239 -11.00 13.30 -1.20
N LEU A 240 -10.53 13.00 0.01
CA LEU A 240 -9.10 13.02 0.33
C LEU A 240 -8.30 12.01 -0.50
N ARG A 241 -8.78 10.77 -0.67
CA ARG A 241 -8.12 9.81 -1.56
C ARG A 241 -8.16 10.25 -3.02
N ASP A 242 -9.30 10.74 -3.50
CA ASP A 242 -9.44 11.24 -4.86
C ASP A 242 -8.52 12.44 -5.14
N LEU A 243 -8.34 13.34 -4.18
CA LEU A 243 -7.39 14.45 -4.28
C LEU A 243 -5.96 13.93 -4.37
N ASN A 244 -5.56 13.01 -3.49
CA ASN A 244 -4.22 12.39 -3.52
C ASN A 244 -3.94 11.68 -4.85
N PHE A 245 -4.93 11.00 -5.40
CA PHE A 245 -4.83 10.31 -6.67
C PHE A 245 -4.67 11.28 -7.85
N ARG A 246 -5.38 12.40 -7.82
CA ARG A 246 -5.55 13.29 -8.97
C ARG A 246 -4.54 14.42 -9.02
N TYR A 247 -4.07 14.88 -7.86
CA TYR A 247 -3.05 15.90 -7.72
C TYR A 247 -1.77 15.21 -7.28
N VAL A 248 -0.77 15.19 -8.15
CA VAL A 248 0.53 14.58 -7.87
C VAL A 248 1.46 15.67 -7.34
N HIS A 249 1.92 15.52 -6.09
CA HIS A 249 2.91 16.43 -5.53
C HIS A 249 4.30 16.16 -6.13
N ASP A 250 4.95 17.21 -6.64
CA ASP A 250 6.38 17.19 -6.92
C ASP A 250 7.15 17.41 -5.60
N ALA A 251 7.79 16.34 -5.12
CA ALA A 251 8.58 16.37 -3.87
C ALA A 251 9.74 17.38 -3.87
N MET A 252 10.16 17.85 -5.06
CA MET A 252 11.23 18.85 -5.21
C MET A 252 10.70 20.28 -5.23
N GLY A 253 9.39 20.47 -5.38
CA GLY A 253 8.70 21.77 -5.39
C GLY A 253 8.08 22.13 -4.04
N PRO A 254 7.58 23.37 -3.87
CA PRO A 254 6.69 23.68 -2.76
C PRO A 254 5.41 22.82 -2.85
N PRO A 255 4.77 22.51 -1.71
CA PRO A 255 3.43 21.94 -1.68
C PRO A 255 2.49 22.69 -2.63
N SER A 256 1.67 21.93 -3.36
CA SER A 256 0.62 22.55 -4.15
C SER A 256 -0.47 23.10 -3.21
N PRO A 257 -1.22 24.15 -3.60
CA PRO A 257 -2.32 24.65 -2.78
C PRO A 257 -3.34 23.58 -2.41
N VAL A 258 -3.56 22.59 -3.28
CA VAL A 258 -4.41 21.43 -2.96
C VAL A 258 -3.80 20.54 -1.87
N PHE A 259 -2.49 20.28 -1.89
CA PHE A 259 -1.83 19.50 -0.84
C PHE A 259 -1.90 20.19 0.52
N GLU A 260 -1.68 21.50 0.58
CA GLU A 260 -1.84 22.28 1.81
C GLU A 260 -3.28 22.20 2.34
N LEU A 261 -4.26 22.29 1.43
CA LEU A 261 -5.68 22.17 1.78
C LEU A 261 -6.03 20.77 2.30
N MET A 262 -5.51 19.71 1.66
CA MET A 262 -5.67 18.33 2.13
C MET A 262 -5.10 18.14 3.54
N GLN A 263 -3.94 18.73 3.83
CA GLN A 263 -3.36 18.68 5.18
C GLN A 263 -4.32 19.30 6.20
N GLN A 264 -4.85 20.49 5.90
CA GLN A 264 -5.80 21.18 6.78
C GLN A 264 -7.07 20.35 7.00
N PHE A 265 -7.57 19.69 5.96
CA PHE A 265 -8.70 18.78 6.06
C PHE A 265 -8.41 17.58 6.97
N LEU A 266 -7.28 16.90 6.80
CA LEU A 266 -6.88 15.80 7.67
C LEU A 266 -6.77 16.24 9.14
N LEU A 267 -6.12 17.37 9.39
CA LEU A 267 -5.99 17.95 10.73
C LEU A 267 -7.36 18.29 11.34
N SER A 268 -8.29 18.82 10.54
CA SER A 268 -9.66 19.14 10.99
C SER A 268 -10.47 17.90 11.38
N LEU A 269 -10.09 16.73 10.86
CA LEU A 269 -10.67 15.42 11.21
C LEU A 269 -9.95 14.74 12.38
N GLY A 270 -8.89 15.34 12.93
CA GLY A 270 -8.05 14.73 13.96
C GLY A 270 -7.08 13.67 13.43
N LEU A 271 -6.85 13.62 12.12
CA LEU A 271 -5.99 12.65 11.43
C LEU A 271 -4.55 13.17 11.34
N GLN A 272 -3.92 13.39 12.49
CA GLN A 272 -2.59 13.98 12.58
C GLN A 272 -1.53 13.10 11.91
N ALA A 273 -1.58 11.78 12.11
CA ALA A 273 -0.57 10.87 11.57
C ALA A 273 -0.62 10.81 10.03
N GLU A 274 -1.82 10.82 9.45
CA GLU A 274 -2.04 10.90 8.01
C GLU A 274 -1.54 12.22 7.45
N ALA A 275 -1.82 13.33 8.14
CA ALA A 275 -1.37 14.67 7.74
C ALA A 275 0.16 14.81 7.77
N ASP A 276 0.82 14.19 8.76
CA ASP A 276 2.28 14.21 8.88
C ASP A 276 2.92 13.40 7.74
N ARG A 277 2.36 12.24 7.40
CA ARG A 277 2.86 11.37 6.32
C ARG A 277 2.85 12.04 4.93
N MET A 278 1.90 12.95 4.67
CA MET A 278 1.82 13.64 3.37
C MET A 278 3.06 14.48 3.01
N PHE A 279 3.83 14.94 3.99
CA PHE A 279 4.97 15.86 3.77
C PHE A 279 6.30 15.33 4.27
N VAL A 280 6.29 14.19 4.97
CA VAL A 280 7.50 13.47 5.34
C VAL A 280 7.89 12.61 4.14
N ILE A 281 8.43 13.22 3.09
CA ILE A 281 9.17 12.46 2.07
C ILE A 281 10.62 12.55 2.52
N ASP A 282 11.23 11.42 2.92
CA ASP A 282 12.67 11.38 3.11
C ASP A 282 13.29 11.82 1.77
N ARG A 283 13.83 13.04 1.75
CA ARG A 283 14.46 13.62 0.56
C ARG A 283 15.76 12.85 0.35
N PHE A 284 15.79 12.05 -0.72
CA PHE A 284 17.02 11.38 -1.18
C PHE A 284 18.12 12.38 -1.50
#